data_AF-A0A431MB10-F1
#
_entry.id   AF-A0A431MB10-F1
#
_cell.length_a   1.000
_cell.length_b   1.000
_cell.length_c   1.000
_cell.angle_alpha   90.00
_cell.angle_beta   90.00
_cell.angle_gamma   90.00
#
_symmetry.space_group_name_H-M   'P 1'
#
loop_
_entity.id
_entity.type
_entity.pdbx_description
1 polymer ?
#
loop_
_entity_poly.entity_id
_entity_poly.type
_entity_poly.pdbx_seq_one_letter_code
_entity_poly.pdbx_strand_id
1 'polypeptide(L)'
;MTEPVAAYDAADLVSEPRLVVEPGVGARVAAVAAPVLEGMGYRLVRIRITGEAGCTVQIMAERPDGTMQIEDCEAISNALSPVMDVADPIQRAYRLEISSPGIDRPLVRRSDFERYTGHLVKVEMAAPHDGRKRFRGLLQGIEDGHIRVVREDAKPDHKGAQELDVLLPIEDIADAHLVLTNQLIAESMRRGRDAERERLEQEGVLPPPPPHAKKAREKRDLSKTNKPKEKAAKKSKPVPQNTKAHRLAAQNKRAAASHSTEGE
;
A
#
# COMPACT_ATOMS: atom_id res chain seq x y z
N MET A 1 20.38 -6.43 20.84
CA MET A 1 19.35 -5.55 21.43
C MET A 1 18.59 -4.97 20.26
N THR A 2 17.44 -5.52 19.91
CA THR A 2 16.55 -4.92 18.90
C THR A 2 15.86 -3.75 19.57
N GLU A 3 16.25 -2.53 19.20
CA GLU A 3 15.53 -1.33 19.60
C GLU A 3 14.08 -1.43 19.10
N PRO A 4 13.10 -0.97 19.89
CA PRO A 4 11.71 -0.98 19.47
C PRO A 4 11.56 -0.03 18.27
N VAL A 5 11.01 -0.52 17.16
CA VAL A 5 10.60 0.30 16.03
C VAL A 5 9.62 1.34 16.58
N ALA A 6 10.04 2.60 16.61
CA ALA A 6 9.24 3.70 17.15
C ALA A 6 7.87 3.69 16.46
N ALA A 7 6.80 3.62 17.26
CA ALA A 7 5.46 3.84 16.75
C ALA A 7 5.36 5.33 16.40
N TYR A 8 5.47 5.66 15.12
CA TYR A 8 5.25 7.02 14.62
C TYR A 8 3.79 7.42 14.91
N ASP A 9 3.58 8.61 15.48
CA ASP A 9 2.23 9.14 15.64
C ASP A 9 1.67 9.59 14.27
N ALA A 10 0.35 9.71 14.16
CA ALA A 10 -0.30 10.14 12.93
C ALA A 10 0.20 11.50 12.44
N ALA A 11 0.53 12.41 13.37
CA ALA A 11 1.12 13.72 13.06
C ALA A 11 2.52 13.58 12.44
N ASP A 12 3.37 12.70 12.99
CA ASP A 12 4.73 12.47 12.49
C ASP A 12 4.70 11.94 11.04
N LEU A 13 3.74 11.06 10.75
CA LEU A 13 3.56 10.51 9.41
C LEU A 13 3.07 11.54 8.39
N VAL A 14 2.27 12.53 8.82
CA VAL A 14 1.81 13.62 7.92
C VAL A 14 3.00 14.47 7.50
N SER A 15 3.85 14.86 8.44
CA SER A 15 5.00 15.73 8.21
C SER A 15 6.27 15.03 7.71
N GLU A 16 6.23 13.71 7.49
CA GLU A 16 7.41 12.96 7.05
C GLU A 16 7.91 13.50 5.69
N PRO A 17 9.20 13.86 5.59
CA PRO A 17 9.75 14.45 4.37
C PRO A 17 9.77 13.44 3.23
N ARG A 18 9.49 13.93 2.01
CA ARG A 18 9.65 13.13 0.79
C ARG A 18 11.12 13.00 0.43
N LEU A 19 11.52 11.80 0.04
CA LEU A 19 12.84 11.45 -0.48
C LEU A 19 13.07 12.05 -1.87
N VAL A 20 12.00 12.12 -2.68
CA VAL A 20 12.04 12.63 -4.05
C VAL A 20 11.30 13.97 -4.10
N VAL A 21 12.00 15.00 -4.59
CA VAL A 21 11.46 16.36 -4.77
C VAL A 21 11.52 16.73 -6.24
N GLU A 22 10.42 17.23 -6.78
CA GLU A 22 10.32 17.66 -8.17
C GLU A 22 11.14 18.94 -8.40
N PRO A 23 11.95 19.05 -9.46
CA PRO A 23 12.70 20.28 -9.73
C PRO A 23 11.83 21.38 -10.36
N GLY A 24 12.34 22.61 -10.31
CA GLY A 24 11.82 23.75 -11.09
C GLY A 24 10.40 24.16 -10.72
N VAL A 25 9.48 24.11 -11.69
CA VAL A 25 8.07 24.51 -11.48
C VAL A 25 7.37 23.58 -10.49
N GLY A 26 7.68 22.28 -10.52
CA GLY A 26 7.11 21.30 -9.59
C GLY A 26 7.44 21.63 -8.13
N ALA A 27 8.68 22.01 -7.83
CA ALA A 27 9.10 22.45 -6.49
C ALA A 27 8.27 23.64 -6.00
N ARG A 28 7.99 24.61 -6.87
CA ARG A 28 7.20 25.80 -6.49
C ARG A 28 5.76 25.43 -6.17
N VAL A 29 5.14 24.58 -6.99
CA VAL A 29 3.80 24.05 -6.70
C VAL A 29 3.81 23.26 -5.39
N ALA A 30 4.85 22.44 -5.14
CA ALA A 30 4.99 21.68 -3.91
C ALA A 30 5.07 22.59 -2.67
N ALA A 31 5.85 23.66 -2.74
CA ALA A 31 6.01 24.62 -1.66
C ALA A 31 4.69 25.31 -1.27
N VAL A 32 3.77 25.46 -2.24
CA VAL A 32 2.43 26.02 -2.01
C VAL A 32 1.45 24.94 -1.52
N ALA A 33 1.46 23.77 -2.16
CA ALA A 33 0.47 22.72 -1.91
C ALA A 33 0.72 21.93 -0.62
N ALA A 34 1.98 21.64 -0.28
CA ALA A 34 2.33 20.84 0.90
C ALA A 34 1.75 21.38 2.22
N PRO A 35 1.91 22.66 2.60
CA PRO A 35 1.38 23.15 3.87
C PRO A 35 -0.16 23.12 3.93
N VAL A 36 -0.84 23.33 2.79
CA VAL A 36 -2.31 23.24 2.72
C VAL A 36 -2.76 21.79 2.94
N LEU A 37 -2.11 20.84 2.26
CA LEU A 37 -2.41 19.41 2.40
C LEU A 37 -2.14 18.92 3.83
N GLU A 38 -1.00 19.30 4.41
CA GLU A 38 -0.63 18.93 5.78
C GLU A 38 -1.63 19.48 6.80
N GLY A 39 -2.05 20.74 6.65
CA GLY A 39 -3.09 21.34 7.51
C GLY A 39 -4.45 20.65 7.43
N MET A 40 -4.72 19.93 6.33
CA MET A 40 -5.93 19.12 6.12
C MET A 40 -5.74 17.64 6.51
N GLY A 41 -4.54 17.25 6.96
CA GLY A 41 -4.21 15.87 7.33
C GLY A 41 -3.92 14.95 6.13
N TYR A 42 -3.57 15.51 4.97
CA TYR A 42 -3.10 14.77 3.81
C TYR A 42 -1.60 14.95 3.61
N ARG A 43 -1.01 13.98 2.92
CA ARG A 43 0.38 13.95 2.53
C ARG A 43 0.46 14.18 1.03
N LEU A 44 1.30 15.12 0.61
CA LEU A 44 1.69 15.21 -0.78
C LEU A 44 2.47 13.94 -1.16
N VAL A 45 2.09 13.29 -2.26
CA VAL A 45 2.81 12.13 -2.81
C VAL A 45 3.68 12.58 -3.98
N ARG A 46 3.07 13.19 -4.99
CA ARG A 46 3.76 13.58 -6.21
C ARG A 46 3.06 14.74 -6.91
N ILE A 47 3.84 15.57 -7.60
CA ILE A 47 3.34 16.58 -8.55
C ILE A 47 3.79 16.22 -9.95
N ARG A 48 2.88 16.27 -10.91
CA ARG A 48 3.19 16.08 -12.33
C ARG A 48 2.61 17.26 -13.11
N ILE A 49 3.47 17.94 -13.87
CA ILE A 49 3.06 18.99 -14.79
C ILE A 49 3.21 18.47 -16.21
N THR A 50 2.11 18.46 -16.97
CA THR A 50 2.10 18.02 -18.37
C THR A 50 1.66 19.16 -19.29
N GLY A 51 2.21 19.18 -20.51
CA GLY A 51 1.85 20.15 -21.55
C GLY A 51 0.85 19.61 -22.58
N GLU A 52 0.27 18.43 -22.33
CA GLU A 52 -0.69 17.78 -23.22
C GLU A 52 -2.09 18.38 -23.01
N ALA A 53 -2.77 18.74 -24.12
CA ALA A 53 -4.07 19.42 -24.10
C ALA A 53 -4.11 20.73 -23.26
N GLY A 54 -3.00 21.49 -23.27
CA GLY A 54 -2.81 22.66 -22.42
C GLY A 54 -1.82 22.37 -21.31
N CYS A 55 -1.85 23.12 -20.21
CA CYS A 55 -1.04 22.82 -19.03
C CYS A 55 -1.92 22.10 -18.00
N THR A 56 -1.50 20.92 -17.55
CA THR A 56 -2.19 20.21 -16.45
C THR A 56 -1.25 20.06 -15.28
N VAL A 57 -1.73 20.39 -14.08
CA VAL A 57 -1.02 20.25 -12.81
C VAL A 57 -1.73 19.18 -12.02
N GLN A 58 -1.19 17.97 -12.07
CA GLN A 58 -1.69 16.83 -11.31
C GLN A 58 -0.98 16.76 -9.97
N ILE A 59 -1.76 16.77 -8.89
CA ILE A 59 -1.30 16.64 -7.51
C ILE A 59 -1.86 15.34 -6.96
N MET A 60 -0.96 14.41 -6.66
CA MET A 60 -1.28 13.18 -5.96
C MET A 60 -1.13 13.41 -4.47
N ALA A 61 -2.21 13.18 -3.72
CA ALA A 61 -2.23 13.28 -2.26
C ALA A 61 -2.93 12.06 -1.65
N GLU A 62 -2.88 11.93 -0.34
CA GLU A 62 -3.61 10.90 0.41
C GLU A 62 -3.48 11.10 1.92
N ARG A 63 -4.21 10.32 2.71
CA ARG A 63 -4.03 10.26 4.16
C ARG A 63 -2.79 9.44 4.55
N PRO A 64 -2.26 9.58 5.79
CA PRO A 64 -1.17 8.76 6.30
C PRO A 64 -1.37 7.25 6.20
N ASP A 65 -2.62 6.79 6.22
CA ASP A 65 -2.99 5.38 6.08
C ASP A 65 -3.01 4.87 4.62
N GLY A 66 -2.76 5.76 3.65
CA GLY A 66 -2.78 5.45 2.23
C GLY A 66 -4.18 5.45 1.60
N THR A 67 -5.18 5.99 2.29
CA THR A 67 -6.55 6.12 1.77
C THR A 67 -6.85 7.52 1.25
N MET A 68 -7.74 7.59 0.26
CA MET A 68 -8.30 8.84 -0.26
C MET A 68 -9.55 8.53 -1.08
N GLN A 69 -10.63 9.23 -0.81
CA GLN A 69 -11.93 9.13 -1.50
C GLN A 69 -12.12 10.28 -2.49
N ILE A 70 -13.20 10.22 -3.26
CA ILE A 70 -13.50 11.25 -4.27
C ILE A 70 -13.78 12.60 -3.61
N GLU A 71 -14.48 12.59 -2.47
CA GLU A 71 -14.79 13.80 -1.70
C GLU A 71 -13.54 14.43 -1.09
N ASP A 72 -12.52 13.62 -0.77
CA ASP A 72 -11.22 14.15 -0.35
C ASP A 72 -10.55 14.94 -1.49
N CYS A 73 -10.66 14.47 -2.74
CA CYS A 73 -10.17 15.20 -3.92
C CYS A 73 -10.87 16.54 -4.09
N GLU A 74 -12.19 16.57 -3.93
CA GLU A 74 -13.00 17.80 -4.01
C GLU A 74 -12.62 18.79 -2.90
N ALA A 75 -12.51 18.31 -1.65
CA ALA A 75 -12.12 19.13 -0.52
C ALA A 75 -10.74 19.77 -0.72
N ILE A 76 -9.75 18.98 -1.16
CA ILE A 76 -8.41 19.48 -1.47
C ILE A 76 -8.44 20.48 -2.62
N SER A 77 -9.19 20.18 -3.69
CA SER A 77 -9.31 21.08 -4.85
C SER A 77 -9.85 22.45 -4.42
N ASN A 78 -10.91 22.47 -3.61
CA ASN A 78 -11.54 23.71 -3.13
C ASN A 78 -10.63 24.50 -2.19
N ALA A 79 -9.87 23.82 -1.33
CA ALA A 79 -8.93 24.47 -0.41
C ALA A 79 -7.69 25.01 -1.14
N LEU A 80 -7.17 24.27 -2.13
CA LEU A 80 -5.91 24.58 -2.78
C LEU A 80 -6.03 25.61 -3.92
N SER A 81 -7.14 25.60 -4.66
CA SER A 81 -7.36 26.52 -5.80
C SER A 81 -7.11 27.99 -5.46
N PRO A 82 -7.74 28.59 -4.42
CA PRO A 82 -7.53 30.01 -4.12
C PRO A 82 -6.09 30.32 -3.68
N VAL A 83 -5.42 29.37 -3.01
CA VAL A 83 -4.02 29.53 -2.59
C VAL A 83 -3.09 29.52 -3.80
N MET A 84 -3.35 28.62 -4.75
CA MET A 84 -2.61 28.53 -6.01
C MET A 84 -2.82 29.77 -6.90
N ASP A 85 -4.02 30.34 -6.90
CA ASP A 85 -4.33 31.59 -7.62
C ASP A 85 -3.57 32.79 -7.05
N VAL A 86 -3.46 32.88 -5.72
CA VAL A 86 -2.72 33.96 -5.05
C VAL A 86 -1.20 33.80 -5.20
N ALA A 87 -0.70 32.58 -5.03
CA ALA A 87 0.74 32.30 -5.11
C ALA A 87 1.27 32.30 -6.55
N ASP A 88 0.41 32.05 -7.54
CA ASP A 88 0.68 31.97 -8.97
C ASP A 88 2.04 31.32 -9.33
N PRO A 89 2.29 30.05 -8.93
CA PRO A 89 3.58 29.40 -9.19
C PRO A 89 3.82 29.07 -10.67
N ILE A 90 2.80 29.21 -11.52
CA ILE A 90 2.78 28.79 -12.93
C ILE A 90 2.26 29.92 -13.81
N GLN A 91 3.16 30.57 -14.55
CA GLN A 91 2.87 31.74 -15.40
C GLN A 91 2.11 31.45 -16.71
N ARG A 92 1.25 30.41 -16.74
CA ARG A 92 0.40 30.07 -17.88
C ARG A 92 -0.90 29.47 -17.38
N ALA A 93 -1.98 29.59 -18.17
CA ALA A 93 -3.24 28.91 -17.83
C ALA A 93 -3.04 27.39 -17.69
N TYR A 94 -3.63 26.81 -16.64
CA TYR A 94 -3.52 25.39 -16.35
C TYR A 94 -4.83 24.80 -15.80
N ARG A 95 -4.97 23.48 -15.89
CA ARG A 95 -5.99 22.68 -15.22
C ARG A 95 -5.39 22.05 -13.96
N LEU A 96 -5.99 22.29 -12.81
CA LEU A 96 -5.64 21.61 -11.56
C LEU A 96 -6.36 20.25 -11.50
N GLU A 97 -5.61 19.18 -11.27
CA GLU A 97 -6.14 17.83 -11.08
C GLU A 97 -5.67 17.28 -9.74
N ILE A 98 -6.62 16.88 -8.89
CA ILE A 98 -6.35 16.22 -7.62
C ILE A 98 -6.70 14.74 -7.75
N SER A 99 -5.78 13.86 -7.37
CA SER A 99 -6.01 12.43 -7.39
C SER A 99 -5.31 11.71 -6.24
N SER A 100 -5.74 10.49 -5.97
CA SER A 100 -4.92 9.55 -5.21
C SER A 100 -3.83 8.93 -6.09
N PRO A 101 -2.79 8.30 -5.52
CA PRO A 101 -1.74 7.63 -6.30
C PRO A 101 -2.20 6.36 -7.03
N GLY A 102 -3.29 5.73 -6.55
CA GLY A 102 -3.79 4.47 -7.10
C GLY A 102 -2.85 3.28 -6.87
N ILE A 103 -2.89 2.31 -7.80
CA ILE A 103 -2.20 1.02 -7.68
C ILE A 103 -0.72 1.11 -8.12
N ASP A 104 -0.42 1.92 -9.15
CA ASP A 104 0.95 2.21 -9.61
C ASP A 104 1.56 3.34 -8.76
N ARG A 105 1.57 3.10 -7.45
CA ARG A 105 1.86 4.09 -6.42
C ARG A 105 3.36 4.41 -6.38
N PRO A 106 3.77 5.69 -6.39
CA PRO A 106 5.12 6.12 -6.06
C PRO A 106 5.44 5.90 -4.58
N LEU A 107 6.63 5.36 -4.27
CA LEU A 107 7.16 5.24 -2.92
C LEU A 107 8.13 6.39 -2.69
N VAL A 108 7.69 7.40 -1.93
CA VAL A 108 8.41 8.67 -1.78
C VAL A 108 8.88 8.93 -0.36
N ARG A 109 8.60 8.02 0.58
CA ARG A 109 8.90 8.14 2.02
C ARG A 109 9.42 6.83 2.57
N ARG A 110 10.09 6.88 3.73
CA ARG A 110 10.51 5.68 4.46
C ARG A 110 9.29 4.85 4.86
N SER A 111 8.24 5.50 5.38
CA SER A 111 7.01 4.81 5.78
C SER A 111 6.30 4.09 4.62
N ASP A 112 6.50 4.55 3.38
CA ASP A 112 5.95 3.88 2.20
C ASP A 112 6.63 2.50 2.01
N PHE A 113 7.96 2.43 2.12
CA PHE A 113 8.68 1.16 1.99
C PHE A 113 8.34 0.18 3.13
N GLU A 114 8.16 0.67 4.36
CA GLU A 114 7.68 -0.16 5.47
C GLU A 114 6.25 -0.70 5.20
N ARG A 115 5.34 0.16 4.75
CA ARG A 115 3.93 -0.18 4.46
C ARG A 115 3.77 -1.18 3.31
N TYR A 116 4.68 -1.21 2.35
CA TYR A 116 4.56 -2.09 1.18
C TYR A 116 5.61 -3.21 1.15
N THR A 117 6.19 -3.53 2.30
CA THR A 117 6.96 -4.76 2.48
C THR A 117 6.13 -5.98 2.07
N GLY A 118 6.73 -6.85 1.26
CA GLY A 118 6.08 -8.02 0.67
C GLY A 118 5.48 -7.79 -0.71
N HIS A 119 5.59 -6.59 -1.29
CA HIS A 119 5.16 -6.30 -2.66
C HIS A 119 6.34 -6.18 -3.63
N LEU A 120 6.06 -6.37 -4.92
CA LEU A 120 7.01 -6.08 -5.97
C LEU A 120 7.15 -4.58 -6.18
N VAL A 121 8.40 -4.13 -6.24
CA VAL A 121 8.77 -2.74 -6.46
C VAL A 121 9.72 -2.63 -7.64
N LYS A 122 9.67 -1.48 -8.31
CA LYS A 122 10.69 -1.04 -9.24
C LYS A 122 11.33 0.21 -8.68
N VAL A 123 12.65 0.18 -8.57
CA VAL A 123 13.48 1.24 -7.97
C VAL A 123 14.48 1.72 -9.01
N GLU A 124 14.61 3.03 -9.16
CA GLU A 124 15.63 3.70 -9.95
C GLU A 124 16.50 4.54 -9.02
N MET A 125 17.80 4.25 -9.01
CA MET A 125 18.80 4.94 -8.22
C MET A 125 19.30 6.20 -8.95
N ALA A 126 19.59 7.26 -8.21
CA ALA A 126 20.17 8.49 -8.74
C ALA A 126 21.56 8.22 -9.36
N ALA A 127 22.40 7.50 -8.62
CA ALA A 127 23.69 6.99 -9.05
C ALA A 127 23.64 5.46 -9.24
N PRO A 128 24.50 4.86 -10.10
CA PRO A 128 24.57 3.41 -10.20
C PRO A 128 24.99 2.79 -8.86
N HIS A 129 24.20 1.85 -8.37
CA HIS A 129 24.53 0.97 -7.26
C HIS A 129 25.00 -0.36 -7.84
N ASP A 130 26.24 -0.78 -7.53
CA ASP A 130 26.89 -1.96 -8.14
C ASP A 130 26.83 -1.99 -9.67
N GLY A 131 27.04 -0.83 -10.29
CA GLY A 131 27.02 -0.66 -11.75
C GLY A 131 25.62 -0.73 -12.38
N ARG A 132 24.55 -0.77 -11.59
CA ARG A 132 23.16 -0.79 -12.04
C ARG A 132 22.36 0.38 -11.47
N LYS A 133 21.52 1.00 -12.30
CA LYS A 133 20.59 2.05 -11.86
C LYS A 133 19.17 1.56 -11.56
N ARG A 134 18.72 0.47 -12.20
CA ARG A 134 17.31 0.05 -12.14
C ARG A 134 17.18 -1.32 -11.52
N PHE A 135 16.37 -1.44 -10.48
CA PHE A 135 16.11 -2.68 -9.76
C PHE A 135 14.62 -3.01 -9.84
N ARG A 136 14.31 -4.30 -9.93
CA ARG A 136 12.95 -4.81 -9.85
C ARG A 136 12.96 -6.07 -9.00
N GLY A 137 12.13 -6.11 -7.97
CA GLY A 137 12.17 -7.22 -7.02
C GLY A 137 11.14 -7.11 -5.91
N LEU A 138 11.12 -8.10 -5.03
CA LEU A 138 10.30 -8.16 -3.83
C LEU A 138 10.93 -7.31 -2.73
N LEU A 139 10.19 -6.33 -2.21
CA LEU A 139 10.61 -5.52 -1.07
C LEU A 139 10.50 -6.35 0.22
N GLN A 140 11.60 -6.58 0.93
CA GLN A 140 11.63 -7.36 2.17
C GLN A 140 11.61 -6.52 3.45
N GLY A 141 11.77 -5.20 3.34
CA GLY A 141 11.73 -4.28 4.46
C GLY A 141 12.85 -3.26 4.40
N ILE A 142 13.06 -2.59 5.54
CA ILE A 142 14.12 -1.60 5.75
C ILE A 142 15.07 -2.12 6.82
N GLU A 143 16.37 -2.03 6.56
CA GLU A 143 17.45 -2.38 7.47
C GLU A 143 18.52 -1.28 7.38
N ASP A 144 18.88 -0.66 8.51
CA ASP A 144 19.95 0.35 8.60
C ASP A 144 19.90 1.46 7.54
N GLY A 145 18.71 1.99 7.25
CA GLY A 145 18.50 3.05 6.24
C GLY A 145 18.54 2.58 4.79
N HIS A 146 18.59 1.27 4.55
CA HIS A 146 18.56 0.63 3.24
C HIS A 146 17.25 -0.13 3.06
N ILE A 147 16.72 -0.15 1.83
CA ILE A 147 15.66 -1.10 1.46
C ILE A 147 16.29 -2.40 1.00
N ARG A 148 15.76 -3.52 1.49
CA ARG A 148 16.16 -4.85 1.02
C ARG A 148 15.26 -5.31 -0.11
N VAL A 149 15.83 -5.54 -1.29
CA VAL A 149 15.08 -5.94 -2.48
C VAL A 149 15.62 -7.28 -3.01
N VAL A 150 14.76 -8.30 -3.04
CA VAL A 150 15.08 -9.57 -3.70
C VAL A 150 14.69 -9.50 -5.17
N ARG A 151 15.69 -9.46 -6.03
CA ARG A 151 15.58 -9.24 -7.46
C ARG A 151 14.95 -10.42 -8.20
N GLU A 152 14.04 -10.14 -9.12
CA GLU A 152 13.44 -11.16 -10.00
C GLU A 152 14.33 -11.52 -11.20
N ASP A 153 15.24 -10.62 -11.56
CA ASP A 153 15.98 -10.68 -12.82
C ASP A 153 17.39 -11.26 -12.69
N ALA A 154 17.84 -11.53 -11.47
CA ALA A 154 19.10 -12.23 -11.22
C ALA A 154 18.90 -13.73 -11.46
N LYS A 155 19.62 -14.28 -12.46
CA LYS A 155 19.71 -15.73 -12.69
C LYS A 155 20.90 -16.27 -11.89
N PRO A 156 20.73 -17.34 -11.08
CA PRO A 156 21.77 -17.82 -10.17
C PRO A 156 23.02 -18.40 -10.85
N ASP A 157 22.98 -18.75 -12.15
CA ASP A 157 24.00 -19.60 -12.80
C ASP A 157 24.86 -18.93 -13.88
N HIS A 158 24.97 -17.60 -13.92
CA HIS A 158 25.87 -16.93 -14.87
C HIS A 158 27.10 -16.30 -14.19
N LYS A 159 28.30 -16.52 -14.76
CA LYS A 159 29.52 -15.79 -14.38
C LYS A 159 29.29 -14.29 -14.57
N GLY A 160 29.28 -13.52 -13.48
CA GLY A 160 28.88 -12.12 -13.46
C GLY A 160 27.46 -11.85 -12.94
N ALA A 161 26.78 -12.87 -12.41
CA ALA A 161 25.49 -12.72 -11.73
C ALA A 161 25.66 -11.80 -10.51
N GLN A 162 24.99 -10.65 -10.56
CA GLN A 162 24.82 -9.76 -9.42
C GLN A 162 23.99 -10.44 -8.33
N GLU A 163 24.16 -9.98 -7.11
CA GLU A 163 23.48 -10.54 -5.94
C GLU A 163 21.95 -10.50 -6.12
N LEU A 164 21.32 -11.62 -5.74
CA LEU A 164 19.86 -11.78 -5.76
C LEU A 164 19.17 -10.88 -4.75
N ASP A 165 19.86 -10.57 -3.67
CA ASP A 165 19.37 -9.81 -2.54
C ASP A 165 20.25 -8.58 -2.39
N VAL A 166 19.67 -7.39 -2.57
CA VAL A 166 20.42 -6.13 -2.60
C VAL A 166 19.89 -5.17 -1.55
N LEU A 167 20.81 -4.45 -0.90
CA LEU A 167 20.52 -3.37 0.04
C LEU A 167 20.73 -2.03 -0.68
N LEU A 168 19.63 -1.34 -0.99
CA LEU A 168 19.68 -0.06 -1.69
C LEU A 168 19.54 1.08 -0.67
N PRO A 169 20.49 2.03 -0.58
CA PRO A 169 20.37 3.19 0.30
C PRO A 169 19.13 4.00 -0.07
N ILE A 170 18.28 4.31 0.90
CA ILE A 170 17.02 5.04 0.65
C ILE A 170 17.28 6.45 0.11
N GLU A 171 18.35 7.09 0.58
CA GLU A 171 18.77 8.44 0.17
C GLU A 171 19.22 8.54 -1.28
N ASP A 172 19.70 7.43 -1.87
CA ASP A 172 20.17 7.38 -3.25
C ASP A 172 19.07 7.01 -4.26
N ILE A 173 17.83 6.81 -3.80
CA ILE A 173 16.69 6.47 -4.66
C ILE A 173 16.20 7.74 -5.39
N ALA A 174 16.22 7.71 -6.72
CA ALA A 174 15.67 8.78 -7.55
C ALA A 174 14.16 8.61 -7.81
N ASP A 175 13.71 7.37 -7.99
CA ASP A 175 12.29 7.04 -8.21
C ASP A 175 12.00 5.62 -7.75
N ALA A 176 10.83 5.38 -7.19
CA ALA A 176 10.38 4.05 -6.81
C ALA A 176 8.87 3.96 -6.95
N HIS A 177 8.36 2.85 -7.49
CA HIS A 177 6.93 2.59 -7.61
C HIS A 177 6.60 1.11 -7.42
N LEU A 178 5.35 0.87 -6.99
CA LEU A 178 4.81 -0.48 -6.88
C LEU A 178 4.57 -1.08 -8.27
N VAL A 179 4.90 -2.36 -8.41
CA VAL A 179 4.57 -3.10 -9.63
C VAL A 179 3.15 -3.64 -9.50
N LEU A 180 2.35 -3.40 -10.54
CA LEU A 180 1.01 -3.95 -10.65
C LEU A 180 1.03 -5.49 -10.61
N THR A 181 0.46 -6.06 -9.54
CA THR A 181 0.33 -7.51 -9.33
C THR A 181 -1.08 -7.84 -8.85
N ASN A 182 -1.51 -9.09 -9.05
CA ASN A 182 -2.83 -9.53 -8.55
C ASN A 182 -2.98 -9.38 -7.04
N GLN A 183 -1.89 -9.62 -6.29
CA GLN A 183 -1.87 -9.41 -4.83
C GLN A 183 -2.10 -7.94 -4.48
N LEU A 184 -1.39 -7.03 -5.17
CA LEU A 184 -1.52 -5.60 -4.94
C LEU A 184 -2.91 -5.07 -5.33
N ILE A 185 -3.48 -5.53 -6.46
CA ILE A 185 -4.84 -5.19 -6.87
C ILE A 185 -5.85 -5.62 -5.81
N ALA A 186 -5.77 -6.88 -5.37
CA ALA A 186 -6.69 -7.42 -4.36
C ALA A 186 -6.62 -6.64 -3.04
N GLU A 187 -5.42 -6.23 -2.63
CA GLU A 187 -5.21 -5.43 -1.44
C GLU A 187 -5.74 -3.99 -1.59
N SER A 188 -5.44 -3.32 -2.69
CA SER A 188 -5.94 -1.97 -2.96
C SER A 188 -7.47 -1.92 -3.00
N MET A 189 -8.10 -2.87 -3.72
CA MET A 189 -9.56 -2.98 -3.79
C MET A 189 -10.20 -3.33 -2.45
N ARG A 190 -9.47 -4.06 -1.58
CA ARG A 190 -9.92 -4.35 -0.23
C ARG A 190 -9.87 -3.10 0.64
N ARG A 191 -8.75 -2.35 0.62
CA ARG A 191 -8.58 -1.11 1.40
C ARG A 191 -9.62 -0.06 1.01
N GLY A 192 -9.85 0.14 -0.29
CA GLY A 192 -10.87 1.08 -0.77
C GLY A 192 -12.27 0.76 -0.25
N ARG A 193 -12.71 -0.50 -0.36
CA ARG A 193 -14.01 -0.95 0.15
C ARG A 193 -14.14 -0.87 1.67
N ASP A 194 -13.07 -1.19 2.40
CA ASP A 194 -13.08 -1.10 3.86
C ASP A 194 -13.23 0.38 4.30
N ALA A 195 -12.53 1.31 3.65
CA ALA A 195 -12.61 2.75 3.93
C ALA A 195 -13.98 3.36 3.58
N GLU A 196 -14.53 3.03 2.39
CA GLU A 196 -15.87 3.47 1.98
C GLU A 196 -16.93 3.00 2.98
N ARG A 197 -16.85 1.73 3.39
CA ARG A 197 -17.78 1.15 4.36
C ARG A 197 -17.68 1.79 5.73
N GLU A 198 -16.47 2.06 6.21
CA GLU A 198 -16.25 2.72 7.50
C GLU A 198 -16.88 4.13 7.51
N ARG A 199 -16.75 4.88 6.41
CA ARG A 199 -17.41 6.18 6.26
C ARG A 199 -18.93 6.07 6.32
N LEU A 200 -19.51 5.15 5.55
CA LEU A 200 -20.97 4.91 5.56
C LEU A 200 -21.49 4.46 6.95
N GLU A 201 -20.66 3.76 7.73
CA GLU A 201 -20.96 3.41 9.13
C GLU A 201 -20.89 4.66 10.03
N GLN A 202 -19.94 5.58 9.83
CA GLN A 202 -19.83 6.85 10.57
C GLN A 202 -20.98 7.82 10.23
N GLU A 203 -21.42 7.86 8.98
CA GLU A 203 -22.56 8.65 8.51
C GLU A 203 -23.92 8.04 8.93
N GLY A 204 -23.91 6.86 9.56
CA GLY A 204 -25.13 6.18 10.03
C GLY A 204 -25.99 5.56 8.91
N VAL A 205 -25.46 5.49 7.69
CA VAL A 205 -26.13 4.89 6.53
C VAL A 205 -26.17 3.36 6.65
N LEU A 206 -25.12 2.76 7.22
CA LEU A 206 -25.04 1.32 7.45
C LEU A 206 -25.36 0.94 8.91
N PRO A 207 -26.13 -0.13 9.15
CA PRO A 207 -26.33 -0.65 10.49
C PRO A 207 -24.99 -1.14 11.08
N PRO A 208 -24.78 -0.98 12.40
CA PRO A 208 -23.52 -1.37 13.02
C PRO A 208 -23.27 -2.86 12.82
N PRO A 209 -22.02 -3.26 12.48
CA PRO A 209 -21.72 -4.66 12.23
C PRO A 209 -21.97 -5.50 13.49
N PRO A 210 -22.44 -6.75 13.34
CA PRO A 210 -22.69 -7.62 14.49
C PRO A 210 -21.40 -7.87 15.28
N PRO A 211 -21.48 -8.22 16.58
CA PRO A 211 -20.32 -8.24 17.49
C PRO A 211 -19.16 -9.13 17.02
N HIS A 212 -19.46 -10.22 16.32
CA HIS A 212 -18.47 -11.13 15.77
C HIS A 212 -17.68 -10.54 14.59
N ALA A 213 -18.29 -9.63 13.81
CA ALA A 213 -17.65 -8.96 12.69
C ALA A 213 -16.66 -7.87 13.15
N LYS A 214 -16.95 -7.18 14.26
CA LYS A 214 -16.05 -6.19 14.88
C LYS A 214 -14.72 -6.82 15.33
N LYS A 215 -14.79 -7.94 16.07
CA LYS A 215 -13.60 -8.70 16.49
C LYS A 215 -12.74 -9.19 15.33
N ALA A 216 -13.37 -9.53 14.20
CA ALA A 216 -12.64 -9.92 13.00
C ALA A 216 -11.94 -8.72 12.34
N ARG A 217 -12.49 -7.50 12.43
CA ARG A 217 -11.89 -6.26 11.90
C ARG A 217 -10.72 -5.77 12.75
N GLU A 218 -10.85 -5.74 14.07
CA GLU A 218 -9.77 -5.33 14.99
C GLU A 218 -8.50 -6.19 14.86
N LYS A 219 -8.66 -7.48 14.52
CA LYS A 219 -7.53 -8.37 14.22
C LYS A 219 -6.83 -8.10 12.88
N ARG A 220 -7.40 -7.24 12.02
CA ARG A 220 -6.90 -6.90 10.67
C ARG A 220 -6.11 -5.58 10.67
N ASP A 221 -5.38 -5.30 11.73
CA ASP A 221 -4.47 -4.15 11.83
C ASP A 221 -3.46 -4.15 10.67
N LEU A 222 -3.67 -3.24 9.71
CA LEU A 222 -2.90 -3.10 8.47
C LEU A 222 -1.43 -2.72 8.73
N SER A 223 -1.11 -2.24 9.93
CA SER A 223 0.27 -1.96 10.36
C SER A 223 1.05 -3.21 10.75
N LYS A 224 0.36 -4.33 11.06
CA LYS A 224 0.97 -5.56 11.63
C LYS A 224 0.95 -6.76 10.70
N THR A 225 0.38 -6.66 9.50
CA THR A 225 0.23 -7.82 8.60
C THR A 225 1.40 -8.06 7.64
N ASN A 226 2.43 -7.20 7.63
CA ASN A 226 3.48 -7.26 6.61
C ASN A 226 4.75 -8.03 6.98
N LYS A 227 4.81 -8.67 8.15
CA LYS A 227 5.85 -9.68 8.34
C LYS A 227 5.42 -10.94 7.59
N PRO A 228 6.16 -11.42 6.58
CA PRO A 228 5.90 -12.74 6.05
C PRO A 228 5.92 -13.69 7.24
N LYS A 229 4.79 -14.34 7.54
CA LYS A 229 4.84 -15.51 8.40
C LYS A 229 5.79 -16.45 7.69
N GLU A 230 6.92 -16.75 8.32
CA GLU A 230 7.64 -17.97 8.02
C GLU A 230 6.57 -19.05 7.93
N LYS A 231 6.39 -19.60 6.73
CA LYS A 231 5.58 -20.79 6.58
C LYS A 231 6.36 -21.86 7.33
N ALA A 232 6.16 -21.96 8.64
CA ALA A 232 6.43 -23.18 9.37
C ALA A 232 5.81 -24.27 8.50
N ALA A 233 6.67 -25.16 7.99
CA ALA A 233 6.31 -26.17 7.02
C ALA A 233 4.96 -26.74 7.42
N LYS A 234 3.91 -26.46 6.62
CA LYS A 234 2.62 -27.08 6.84
C LYS A 234 2.90 -28.57 6.75
N LYS A 235 2.93 -29.26 7.90
CA LYS A 235 2.76 -30.72 7.93
C LYS A 235 1.55 -30.96 7.06
N SER A 236 1.76 -31.64 5.93
CA SER A 236 0.70 -32.03 5.02
C SER A 236 -0.43 -32.61 5.87
N LYS A 237 -1.61 -31.99 5.83
CA LYS A 237 -2.78 -32.67 6.38
C LYS A 237 -2.88 -33.98 5.61
N PRO A 238 -2.96 -35.14 6.28
CA PRO A 238 -3.08 -36.40 5.57
C PRO A 238 -4.31 -36.34 4.68
N VAL A 239 -4.12 -36.73 3.42
CA VAL A 239 -5.21 -36.89 2.45
C VAL A 239 -6.28 -37.76 3.12
N PRO A 240 -7.56 -37.35 3.16
CA PRO A 240 -8.58 -38.14 3.82
C PRO A 240 -8.68 -39.50 3.15
N GLN A 241 -8.24 -40.56 3.84
CA GLN A 241 -8.38 -41.91 3.33
C GLN A 241 -9.83 -42.36 3.53
N ASN A 242 -10.56 -42.53 2.42
CA ASN A 242 -11.90 -43.11 2.42
C ASN A 242 -11.80 -44.62 2.68
N THR A 243 -11.62 -45.00 3.94
CA THR A 243 -11.52 -46.40 4.36
C THR A 243 -12.91 -47.04 4.47
N LYS A 244 -12.98 -48.37 4.30
CA LYS A 244 -14.21 -49.18 4.44
C LYS A 244 -14.92 -48.94 5.79
N ALA A 245 -14.15 -48.65 6.85
CA ALA A 245 -14.67 -48.30 8.17
C ALA A 245 -15.48 -46.99 8.17
N HIS A 246 -15.06 -45.97 7.42
CA HIS A 246 -15.78 -44.70 7.33
C HIS A 246 -17.11 -44.83 6.58
N ARG A 247 -17.18 -45.75 5.59
CA ARG A 247 -18.40 -46.10 4.86
C ARG A 247 -19.40 -46.86 5.74
N LEU A 248 -18.91 -47.79 6.55
CA LEU A 248 -19.74 -48.58 7.47
C LEU A 248 -20.29 -47.72 8.62
N ALA A 249 -19.51 -46.78 9.15
CA ALA A 249 -19.95 -45.83 10.17
C ALA A 249 -21.07 -44.89 9.66
N ALA A 250 -21.02 -44.49 8.38
CA ALA A 250 -22.07 -43.68 7.76
C ALA A 250 -23.37 -44.49 7.51
N GLN A 251 -23.26 -45.78 7.15
CA GLN A 251 -24.42 -46.67 7.03
C GLN A 251 -25.08 -46.93 8.39
N ASN A 252 -24.30 -47.19 9.43
CA ASN A 252 -24.84 -47.42 10.78
C ASN A 252 -25.51 -46.16 11.35
N LYS A 253 -24.98 -44.96 11.08
CA LYS A 253 -25.64 -43.70 11.45
C LYS A 253 -26.96 -43.45 10.70
N ARG A 254 -27.06 -43.88 9.43
CA ARG A 254 -28.31 -43.80 8.66
C ARG A 254 -29.36 -44.81 9.14
N ALA A 255 -28.94 -46.01 9.50
CA ALA A 255 -29.83 -47.04 10.06
C ALA A 255 -30.36 -46.68 11.46
N ALA A 256 -29.57 -45.97 12.28
CA ALA A 256 -30.00 -45.49 13.59
C ALA A 256 -31.03 -44.34 13.49
N ALA A 257 -31.00 -43.55 12.41
CA ALA A 257 -31.92 -42.43 12.20
C ALA A 257 -33.29 -42.86 11.64
N SER A 258 -33.38 -44.06 11.05
CA SER A 258 -34.64 -44.61 10.52
C SER A 258 -35.47 -45.38 11.55
N HIS A 259 -35.01 -45.49 12.80
CA HIS A 259 -35.70 -46.28 13.85
C HIS A 259 -36.37 -45.44 14.94
N SER A 260 -36.44 -44.12 14.77
CA SER A 260 -37.01 -43.18 15.76
C SER A 260 -38.22 -42.40 15.25
N THR A 261 -38.91 -42.90 14.22
CA THR A 261 -40.18 -42.33 13.72
C THR A 261 -41.22 -43.42 13.51
N GLU A 262 -41.68 -44.04 14.60
CA GLU A 262 -42.97 -44.76 14.69
C GLU A 262 -43.24 -45.03 16.17
N GLY A 263 -44.10 -44.22 16.80
CA GLY A 263 -44.59 -44.46 18.17
C GLY A 263 -44.75 -43.21 19.05
N GLU A 264 -45.69 -42.32 18.70
CA GLU A 264 -46.81 -41.82 19.53
C GLU A 264 -47.66 -40.83 18.73
#